data_AF-A0A514BU17-F1
#
_entry.id   AF-A0A514BU17-F1
#
_cell.length_a   1.000
_cell.length_b   1.000
_cell.length_c   1.000
_cell.angle_alpha   90.00
_cell.angle_beta   90.00
_cell.angle_gamma   90.00
#
_symmetry.space_group_name_H-M   'P 1'
#
loop_
_entity.id
_entity.type
_entity.pdbx_description
1 polymer ?
#
loop_
_entity_poly.entity_id
_entity_poly.type
_entity_poly.pdbx_seq_one_letter_code
_entity_poly.pdbx_strand_id
1 'polypeptide(L)'
;MKGYLMAGLLATAAATVFAQDADPFVARAQESVKRELKDPSSAQFRDVARYRNDGRDVLCGEVNAKNSYGGYVGFRSFLVVDDVAILRQDDVAGPFDSVSVAMCQDKAPVPRAPIRFEVGTVKESCDRIRQVSNDPKAEEQCYEQEPAAREWARDRHAEVQIAEKCNREGQVTGLYFMARVCVEREEASLTKGVP
;
A
#
# COMPACT_ATOMS: atom_id res chain seq x y z
N MET A 1 -58.19 21.54 -9.34
CA MET A 1 -58.03 21.07 -7.95
C MET A 1 -58.24 19.56 -7.95
N LYS A 2 -57.30 18.66 -7.66
CA LYS A 2 -56.08 18.67 -6.84
C LYS A 2 -55.01 17.82 -7.54
N GLY A 3 -53.74 18.22 -7.42
CA GLY A 3 -52.59 17.41 -7.84
C GLY A 3 -51.95 16.71 -6.65
N TYR A 4 -51.21 15.63 -6.91
CA TYR A 4 -50.20 14.98 -6.04
C TYR A 4 -49.23 14.26 -6.99
N LEU A 5 -48.05 14.84 -7.26
CA LEU A 5 -46.76 14.62 -6.59
C LEU A 5 -46.01 13.38 -7.10
N MET A 6 -44.95 13.68 -7.86
CA MET A 6 -43.79 12.82 -8.09
C MET A 6 -43.07 12.53 -6.77
N ALA A 7 -42.79 11.26 -6.48
CA ALA A 7 -41.75 10.80 -5.55
C ALA A 7 -41.50 9.33 -5.92
N GLY A 8 -40.36 8.90 -6.45
CA GLY A 8 -39.00 9.15 -5.98
C GLY A 8 -38.43 7.77 -5.64
N LEU A 9 -38.08 6.97 -6.66
CA LEU A 9 -37.44 5.68 -6.44
C LEU A 9 -35.97 5.96 -6.10
N LEU A 10 -35.64 5.81 -4.82
CA LEU A 10 -34.29 5.96 -4.26
C LEU A 10 -33.32 5.05 -5.01
N ALA A 11 -32.43 5.65 -5.80
CA ALA A 11 -31.22 4.98 -6.26
C ALA A 11 -30.34 4.73 -5.03
N THR A 12 -30.30 3.49 -4.55
CA THR A 12 -29.27 3.06 -3.60
C THR A 12 -27.94 3.08 -4.34
N ALA A 13 -27.20 4.18 -4.21
CA ALA A 13 -25.78 4.18 -4.56
C ALA A 13 -25.07 3.24 -3.58
N ALA A 14 -24.76 2.02 -4.03
CA ALA A 14 -23.77 1.20 -3.38
C ALA A 14 -22.43 1.97 -3.48
N ALA A 15 -22.07 2.69 -2.43
CA ALA A 15 -20.73 3.21 -2.29
C ALA A 15 -19.80 2.00 -2.17
N THR A 16 -19.15 1.64 -3.27
CA THR A 16 -17.99 0.75 -3.23
C THR A 16 -16.94 1.48 -2.41
N VAL A 17 -16.85 1.15 -1.12
CA VAL A 17 -15.71 1.51 -0.29
C VAL A 17 -14.54 0.75 -0.91
N PHE A 18 -13.75 1.44 -1.72
CA PHE A 18 -12.47 0.93 -2.18
C PHE A 18 -11.63 0.67 -0.93
N ALA A 19 -11.49 -0.61 -0.55
CA ALA A 19 -10.48 -1.01 0.40
C ALA A 19 -9.14 -0.69 -0.25
N GLN A 20 -8.59 0.48 0.06
CA GLN A 20 -7.27 0.87 -0.39
C GLN A 20 -6.30 -0.19 0.14
N ASP A 21 -5.63 -0.93 -0.75
CA ASP A 21 -4.72 -2.00 -0.35
C ASP A 21 -3.80 -1.49 0.76
N ALA A 22 -3.83 -2.15 1.92
CA ALA A 22 -2.99 -1.75 3.04
C ALA A 22 -1.52 -1.79 2.60
N ASP A 23 -0.84 -0.65 2.66
CA ASP A 23 0.60 -0.57 2.36
C ASP A 23 1.35 -1.43 3.40
N PRO A 24 2.07 -2.48 2.99
CA PRO A 24 2.75 -3.39 3.92
C PRO A 24 3.80 -2.69 4.80
N PHE A 25 4.47 -1.66 4.28
CA PHE A 25 5.40 -0.84 5.07
C PHE A 25 4.64 -0.04 6.12
N VAL A 26 3.54 0.62 5.75
CA VAL A 26 2.71 1.39 6.69
C VAL A 26 2.21 0.50 7.82
N ALA A 27 1.70 -0.69 7.50
CA ALA A 27 1.20 -1.63 8.50
C ALA A 27 2.28 -2.03 9.52
N ARG A 28 3.50 -2.33 9.05
CA ARG A 28 4.63 -2.65 9.94
C ARG A 28 5.10 -1.46 10.77
N ALA A 29 5.26 -0.30 10.14
CA ALA A 29 5.70 0.90 10.83
C ALA A 29 4.70 1.32 11.92
N GLN A 30 3.39 1.17 11.67
CA GLN A 30 2.37 1.33 12.71
C GLN A 30 2.54 0.33 13.86
N GLU A 31 2.94 -0.91 13.58
CA GLU A 31 3.25 -1.90 14.61
C GLU A 31 4.47 -1.47 15.45
N SER A 32 5.49 -0.87 14.83
CA SER A 32 6.60 -0.26 15.56
C SER A 32 6.14 0.85 16.50
N VAL A 33 5.25 1.73 16.04
CA VAL A 33 4.68 2.78 16.90
C VAL A 33 3.89 2.18 18.06
N LYS A 34 3.09 1.13 17.80
CA LYS A 34 2.30 0.45 18.83
C LYS A 34 3.15 -0.12 19.96
N ARG A 35 4.34 -0.66 19.66
CA ARG A 35 5.26 -1.20 20.67
C ARG A 35 5.75 -0.15 21.67
N GLU A 36 5.73 1.13 21.29
CA GLU A 36 6.12 2.25 22.16
C GLU A 36 4.96 2.78 23.04
N LEU A 37 3.74 2.26 22.87
CA LEU A 37 2.55 2.70 23.60
C LEU A 37 2.32 1.91 24.88
N LYS A 38 1.68 2.56 25.87
CA LYS A 38 1.24 1.89 27.11
C LYS A 38 0.09 0.91 26.87
N ASP A 39 -0.83 1.26 25.97
CA ASP A 39 -1.89 0.38 25.48
C ASP A 39 -1.84 0.30 23.94
N PRO A 40 -1.07 -0.65 23.39
CA PRO A 40 -0.90 -0.85 21.94
C PRO A 40 -2.22 -1.08 21.19
N SER A 41 -3.19 -1.75 21.85
CA SER A 41 -4.46 -2.12 21.24
C SER A 41 -5.41 -0.93 21.03
N SER A 42 -5.21 0.14 21.81
CA SER A 42 -6.01 1.36 21.75
C SER A 42 -5.57 2.37 20.69
N ALA A 43 -4.48 2.07 19.96
CA ALA A 43 -3.83 3.01 19.06
C ALA A 43 -4.77 3.51 17.95
N GLN A 44 -4.87 4.83 17.84
CA GLN A 44 -5.58 5.54 16.79
C GLN A 44 -4.58 6.35 15.99
N PHE A 45 -4.53 6.13 14.68
CA PHE A 45 -3.62 6.81 13.77
C PHE A 45 -4.36 7.81 12.90
N ARG A 46 -3.74 8.95 12.62
CA ARG A 46 -4.21 9.93 11.62
C ARG A 46 -3.05 10.62 10.93
N ASP A 47 -3.35 11.29 9.83
CA ASP A 47 -2.38 12.04 9.01
C ASP A 47 -1.13 11.20 8.67
N VAL A 48 -1.34 9.91 8.41
CA VAL A 48 -0.29 8.94 8.13
C VAL A 48 0.12 9.06 6.67
N ALA A 49 1.38 9.40 6.44
CA ALA A 49 1.98 9.50 5.13
C ALA A 49 3.36 8.85 5.10
N ARG A 50 3.64 8.14 4.02
CA ARG A 50 4.93 7.55 3.73
C ARG A 50 5.72 8.48 2.82
N TYR A 51 6.98 8.70 3.17
CA TYR A 51 7.94 9.52 2.44
C TYR A 51 9.18 8.71 2.11
N ARG A 52 9.98 9.19 1.16
CA ARG A 52 11.28 8.58 0.82
C ARG A 52 12.44 9.55 1.07
N ASN A 53 13.28 9.24 2.06
CA ASN A 53 14.43 10.06 2.40
C ASN A 53 15.74 9.30 2.15
N ASP A 54 16.58 9.79 1.23
CA ASP A 54 17.87 9.19 0.85
C ASP A 54 17.82 7.66 0.65
N GLY A 55 16.78 7.19 -0.04
CA GLY A 55 16.58 5.77 -0.33
C GLY A 55 15.92 4.98 0.80
N ARG A 56 15.68 5.56 1.97
CA ARG A 56 14.97 4.95 3.10
C ARG A 56 13.50 5.33 3.12
N ASP A 57 12.67 4.40 3.59
CA ASP A 57 11.26 4.65 3.81
C ASP A 57 11.04 5.28 5.18
N VAL A 58 10.28 6.38 5.19
CA VAL A 58 9.94 7.13 6.40
C VAL A 58 8.43 7.17 6.53
N LEU A 59 7.87 6.72 7.66
CA LEU A 59 6.46 6.91 7.98
C LEU A 59 6.31 8.08 8.93
N CYS A 60 5.50 9.07 8.60
CA CYS A 60 5.14 10.14 9.51
C CYS A 60 3.64 10.14 9.76
N GLY A 61 3.22 10.62 10.92
CA GLY A 61 1.82 10.83 11.23
C GLY A 61 1.61 11.15 12.70
N GLU A 62 0.39 10.98 13.16
CA GLU A 62 0.03 11.17 14.56
C GLU A 62 -0.63 9.92 15.14
N VAL A 63 -0.34 9.66 16.41
CA VAL A 63 -0.90 8.55 17.17
C VAL A 63 -1.51 9.04 18.48
N ASN A 64 -2.69 8.51 18.83
CA ASN A 64 -3.31 8.67 20.14
C ASN A 64 -3.57 7.29 20.74
N ALA A 65 -3.36 7.16 22.04
CA ALA A 65 -3.49 5.89 22.76
C ALA A 65 -3.87 6.13 24.22
N LYS A 66 -4.43 5.10 24.86
CA LYS A 66 -4.73 5.14 26.29
C LYS A 66 -3.45 5.08 27.12
N ASN A 67 -3.42 5.86 28.18
CA ASN A 67 -2.40 5.77 29.23
C ASN A 67 -2.72 4.64 30.22
N SER A 68 -1.88 4.47 31.25
CA SER A 68 -2.08 3.46 32.31
C SER A 68 -3.37 3.63 33.12
N TYR A 69 -4.03 4.78 33.04
CA TYR A 69 -5.30 5.08 33.69
C TYR A 69 -6.51 4.84 32.75
N GLY A 70 -6.27 4.36 31.52
CA GLY A 70 -7.31 4.03 30.54
C GLY A 70 -7.85 5.21 29.74
N GLY A 71 -7.28 6.42 29.91
CA GLY A 71 -7.70 7.64 29.22
C GLY A 71 -6.80 7.97 28.02
N TYR A 72 -7.40 8.48 26.94
CA TYR A 72 -6.66 9.07 25.82
C TYR A 72 -6.05 10.41 26.22
N VAL A 73 -4.79 10.63 25.86
CA VAL A 73 -4.02 11.84 26.23
C VAL A 73 -3.89 12.87 25.12
N GLY A 74 -4.35 12.53 23.91
CA GLY A 74 -4.26 13.39 22.72
C GLY A 74 -3.37 12.78 21.65
N PHE A 75 -3.48 13.30 20.44
CA PHE A 75 -2.62 12.90 19.33
C PHE A 75 -1.23 13.52 19.50
N ARG A 76 -0.20 12.70 19.32
CA ARG A 76 1.20 13.12 19.27
C ARG A 76 1.85 12.61 18.01
N SER A 77 2.75 13.41 17.46
CA SER A 77 3.47 13.06 16.22
C SER A 77 4.41 11.88 16.45
N PHE A 78 4.55 11.06 15.42
CA PHE A 78 5.55 10.01 15.35
C PHE A 78 6.28 10.05 14.00
N LEU A 79 7.49 9.51 13.99
CA LEU A 79 8.20 9.13 12.77
C LEU A 79 8.69 7.67 12.89
N VAL A 80 8.76 6.96 11.78
CA VAL A 80 9.37 5.64 11.70
C VAL A 80 10.38 5.62 10.57
N VAL A 81 11.60 5.16 10.85
CA VAL A 81 12.68 4.96 9.86
C VAL A 81 13.21 3.56 10.05
N ASP A 82 13.22 2.74 8.99
CA ASP A 82 13.72 1.35 9.03
C ASP A 82 13.20 0.56 10.25
N ASP A 83 11.88 0.63 10.49
CA ASP A 83 11.15 0.02 11.63
C ASP A 83 11.42 0.60 13.03
N VAL A 84 12.29 1.61 13.19
CA VAL A 84 12.50 2.32 14.46
C VAL A 84 11.48 3.44 14.60
N ALA A 85 10.58 3.31 15.57
CA ALA A 85 9.58 4.34 15.88
C ALA A 85 10.11 5.35 16.90
N ILE A 86 9.95 6.64 16.59
CA ILE A 86 10.22 7.74 17.52
C ILE A 86 8.91 8.49 17.70
N LEU A 87 8.43 8.57 18.94
CA LEU A 87 7.22 9.30 19.30
C LEU A 87 7.63 10.58 20.03
N ARG A 88 6.95 11.68 19.72
CA ARG A 88 7.08 12.89 20.50
C ARG A 88 6.58 12.61 21.92
N GLN A 89 7.44 12.82 22.92
CA GLN A 89 7.01 12.79 24.32
C GLN A 89 6.52 14.17 24.73
N ASP A 90 5.46 14.20 25.53
CA ASP A 90 4.95 15.42 26.12
C ASP A 90 6.02 15.95 27.10
N ASP A 91 6.32 17.26 27.00
CA ASP A 91 7.07 18.08 27.97
C ASP A 91 8.52 18.50 27.66
N VAL A 92 9.13 18.10 26.54
CA VAL A 92 10.42 18.69 26.12
C VAL A 92 10.47 18.92 24.62
N ALA A 93 10.47 20.20 24.21
CA ALA A 93 10.92 20.58 22.87
C ALA A 93 12.43 20.27 22.78
N GLY A 94 12.76 19.03 22.44
CA GLY A 94 14.12 18.57 22.26
C GLY A 94 14.56 18.68 20.80
N PRO A 95 15.86 18.49 20.50
CA PRO A 95 16.39 18.43 19.14
C PRO A 95 15.67 17.43 18.21
N PHE A 96 14.95 16.48 18.80
CA PHE A 96 14.14 15.48 18.10
C PHE A 96 12.92 16.07 17.39
N ASP A 97 12.29 17.15 17.89
CA ASP A 97 11.17 17.79 17.19
C ASP A 97 11.63 18.36 15.84
N SER A 98 12.82 18.96 15.78
CA SER A 98 13.42 19.44 14.52
C SER A 98 13.85 18.33 13.56
N VAL A 99 14.29 17.17 14.05
CA VAL A 99 14.65 16.02 13.20
C VAL A 99 13.41 15.37 12.60
N SER A 100 12.36 15.17 13.40
CA SER A 100 11.06 14.68 12.96
C SER A 100 10.47 15.56 11.87
N VAL A 101 10.51 16.86 12.11
CA VAL A 101 10.08 17.89 11.17
C VAL A 101 10.90 17.84 9.89
N ALA A 102 12.24 17.84 9.95
CA ALA A 102 13.08 17.84 8.75
C ALA A 102 12.96 16.55 7.91
N MET A 103 12.62 15.41 8.51
CA MET A 103 12.41 14.16 7.78
C MET A 103 11.01 14.06 7.14
N CYS A 104 10.02 14.74 7.71
CA CYS A 104 8.61 14.66 7.31
C CYS A 104 8.10 15.90 6.55
N GLN A 105 8.81 17.02 6.62
CA GLN A 105 8.51 18.27 5.93
C GLN A 105 9.57 18.43 4.84
N ASP A 106 9.15 18.38 3.58
CA ASP A 106 9.87 18.71 2.33
C ASP A 106 9.78 17.65 1.23
N LYS A 107 9.12 16.51 1.47
CA LYS A 107 8.89 15.50 0.41
C LYS A 107 7.40 15.25 0.22
N ALA A 108 6.97 15.07 -1.02
CA ALA A 108 5.60 14.61 -1.29
C ALA A 108 5.45 13.15 -0.82
N PRO A 109 4.27 12.76 -0.29
CA PRO A 109 4.00 11.36 0.00
C PRO A 109 4.28 10.47 -1.22
N VAL A 110 4.73 9.24 -1.00
CA VAL A 110 4.94 8.30 -2.11
C VAL A 110 3.60 8.08 -2.83
N PRO A 111 3.46 8.51 -4.09
CA PRO A 111 2.17 8.43 -4.78
C PRO A 111 1.85 6.96 -5.07
N ARG A 112 0.61 6.55 -4.75
CA ARG A 112 0.06 5.26 -5.17
C ARG A 112 -0.98 5.48 -6.26
N ALA A 113 -0.97 4.60 -7.26
CA ALA A 113 -1.88 4.64 -8.39
C ALA A 113 -2.49 3.25 -8.64
N PRO A 114 -3.67 3.17 -9.26
CA PRO A 114 -4.23 1.91 -9.71
C PRO A 114 -3.26 1.18 -10.62
N ILE A 115 -3.14 -0.14 -10.47
CA ILE A 115 -2.37 -0.97 -11.37
C ILE A 115 -3.10 -1.04 -12.72
N ARG A 116 -2.40 -0.66 -13.79
CA ARG A 116 -2.91 -0.75 -15.16
C ARG A 116 -1.87 -1.48 -16.02
N PHE A 117 -2.03 -2.78 -16.12
CA PHE A 117 -1.17 -3.61 -16.98
C PHE A 117 -1.68 -3.57 -18.42
N GLU A 118 -0.81 -3.17 -19.35
CA GLU A 118 -1.09 -3.11 -20.78
C GLU A 118 -0.35 -4.25 -21.50
N VAL A 119 -0.83 -5.48 -21.31
CA VAL A 119 -0.20 -6.68 -21.86
C VAL A 119 -0.99 -7.19 -23.06
N GLY A 120 -0.31 -7.34 -24.21
CA GLY A 120 -0.93 -7.64 -25.51
C GLY A 120 -0.57 -8.99 -26.15
N THR A 121 0.38 -9.75 -25.61
CA THR A 121 0.96 -10.93 -26.28
C THR A 121 0.71 -12.25 -25.55
N VAL A 122 -0.29 -12.33 -24.65
CA VAL A 122 -0.54 -13.51 -23.79
C VAL A 122 -0.56 -14.83 -24.56
N LYS A 123 -1.33 -14.90 -25.66
CA LYS A 123 -1.42 -16.10 -26.48
C LYS A 123 -0.05 -16.51 -27.04
N GLU A 124 0.65 -15.56 -27.67
CA GLU A 124 1.96 -15.81 -28.26
C GLU A 124 3.02 -16.17 -27.21
N SER A 125 2.93 -15.58 -26.03
CA SER A 125 3.82 -15.86 -24.90
C SER A 125 3.56 -17.26 -24.32
N CYS A 126 2.31 -17.63 -24.04
CA CYS A 126 1.99 -18.96 -23.52
C CYS A 126 2.29 -20.07 -24.57
N ASP A 127 1.96 -19.88 -25.84
CA ASP A 127 2.26 -20.85 -26.91
C ASP A 127 3.78 -21.12 -27.04
N ARG A 128 4.62 -20.10 -26.76
CA ARG A 128 6.08 -20.22 -26.79
C ARG A 128 6.63 -21.04 -25.63
N ILE A 129 5.95 -21.06 -24.48
CA ILE A 129 6.38 -21.83 -23.30
C ILE A 129 6.53 -23.31 -23.64
N ARG A 130 5.65 -23.86 -24.49
CA ARG A 130 5.74 -25.24 -24.98
C ARG A 130 7.08 -25.56 -25.67
N GLN A 131 7.73 -24.57 -26.26
CA GLN A 131 8.98 -24.77 -27.01
C GLN A 131 10.22 -24.71 -26.13
N VAL A 132 10.12 -24.08 -24.95
CA VAL A 132 11.27 -23.78 -24.08
C VAL A 132 11.20 -24.47 -22.72
N SER A 133 10.02 -24.93 -22.31
CA SER A 133 9.82 -25.63 -21.04
C SER A 133 9.86 -27.14 -21.22
N ASN A 134 10.51 -27.83 -20.28
CA ASN A 134 10.47 -29.29 -20.17
C ASN A 134 9.23 -29.80 -19.39
N ASP A 135 8.45 -28.90 -18.79
CA ASP A 135 7.21 -29.26 -18.11
C ASP A 135 6.05 -29.33 -19.14
N PRO A 136 5.44 -30.52 -19.35
CA PRO A 136 4.36 -30.69 -20.31
C PRO A 136 3.09 -29.90 -19.96
N LYS A 137 2.96 -29.38 -18.73
CA LYS A 137 1.82 -28.58 -18.28
C LYS A 137 2.07 -27.07 -18.28
N ALA A 138 3.28 -26.62 -18.62
CA ALA A 138 3.65 -25.21 -18.46
C ALA A 138 2.81 -24.25 -19.34
N GLU A 139 2.41 -24.67 -20.53
CA GLU A 139 1.51 -23.90 -21.41
C GLU A 139 0.09 -23.79 -20.81
N GLU A 140 -0.46 -24.90 -20.32
CA GLU A 140 -1.78 -24.93 -19.68
C GLU A 140 -1.80 -24.04 -18.42
N GLN A 141 -0.80 -24.20 -17.56
CA GLN A 141 -0.64 -23.40 -16.34
C GLN A 141 -0.50 -21.90 -16.64
N CYS A 142 0.18 -21.53 -17.74
CA CYS A 142 0.28 -20.14 -18.18
C CYS A 142 -1.13 -19.57 -18.41
N TYR A 143 -1.94 -20.23 -19.23
CA TYR A 143 -3.30 -19.78 -19.52
C TYR A 143 -4.21 -19.77 -18.29
N GLU A 144 -4.06 -20.71 -17.36
CA GLU A 144 -4.85 -20.77 -16.13
C GLU A 144 -4.62 -19.56 -15.20
N GLN A 145 -3.40 -19.02 -15.19
CA GLN A 145 -3.03 -17.93 -14.26
C GLN A 145 -3.44 -16.54 -14.75
N GLU A 146 -3.55 -16.35 -16.07
CA GLU A 146 -3.74 -15.03 -16.69
C GLU A 146 -5.06 -14.34 -16.31
N PRO A 147 -6.23 -15.02 -16.29
CA PRO A 147 -7.49 -14.38 -15.87
C PRO A 147 -7.43 -13.86 -14.44
N ALA A 148 -6.88 -14.67 -13.52
CA ALA A 148 -6.76 -14.31 -12.11
C ALA A 148 -5.76 -13.15 -11.92
N ALA A 149 -4.65 -13.13 -12.66
CA ALA A 149 -3.68 -12.02 -12.60
C ALA A 149 -4.27 -10.71 -13.14
N ARG A 150 -5.05 -10.77 -14.23
CA ARG A 150 -5.74 -9.61 -14.79
C ARG A 150 -6.82 -9.06 -13.85
N GLU A 151 -7.56 -9.95 -13.21
CA GLU A 151 -8.57 -9.58 -12.22
C GLU A 151 -7.93 -8.95 -10.98
N TRP A 152 -6.88 -9.58 -10.46
CA TRP A 152 -6.10 -9.07 -9.34
C TRP A 152 -5.59 -7.64 -9.56
N ALA A 153 -5.25 -7.26 -10.79
CA ALA A 153 -4.77 -5.92 -11.10
C ALA A 153 -5.87 -4.83 -11.09
N ARG A 154 -7.15 -5.19 -11.37
CA ARG A 154 -8.22 -4.21 -11.61
C ARG A 154 -8.53 -3.31 -10.41
N ASP A 155 -8.53 -3.88 -9.22
CA ASP A 155 -8.95 -3.18 -8.00
C ASP A 155 -7.76 -2.82 -7.10
N ARG A 156 -6.53 -2.98 -7.60
CA ARG A 156 -5.32 -2.90 -6.80
C ARG A 156 -4.53 -1.64 -7.06
N HIS A 157 -3.92 -1.10 -6.02
CA HIS A 157 -3.04 0.07 -6.10
C HIS A 157 -1.62 -0.31 -5.70
N ALA A 158 -0.63 0.23 -6.41
CA ALA A 158 0.78 0.11 -6.06
C ALA A 158 1.44 1.49 -6.07
N GLU A 159 2.62 1.62 -5.47
CA GLU A 159 3.47 2.79 -5.69
C GLU A 159 3.66 3.00 -7.19
N VAL A 160 3.58 4.26 -7.65
CA VAL A 160 3.67 4.58 -9.10
C VAL A 160 4.90 3.94 -9.74
N GLN A 161 6.05 3.97 -9.04
CA GLN A 161 7.29 3.38 -9.55
C GLN A 161 7.22 1.86 -9.69
N ILE A 162 6.57 1.15 -8.75
CA ILE A 162 6.35 -0.30 -8.83
C ILE A 162 5.38 -0.61 -9.96
N ALA A 163 4.25 0.11 -10.04
CA ALA A 163 3.25 -0.07 -11.09
C ALA A 163 3.85 0.10 -12.49
N GLU A 164 4.63 1.15 -12.70
CA GLU A 164 5.33 1.40 -13.98
C GLU A 164 6.38 0.34 -14.29
N LYS A 165 7.22 -0.02 -13.32
CA LYS A 165 8.25 -1.06 -13.47
C LYS A 165 7.62 -2.39 -13.87
N CYS A 166 6.59 -2.81 -13.15
CA CYS A 166 5.97 -4.11 -13.36
C CYS A 166 5.03 -4.14 -14.57
N ASN A 167 4.47 -3.00 -14.98
CA ASN A 167 3.82 -2.89 -16.29
C ASN A 167 4.83 -3.13 -17.43
N ARG A 168 6.04 -2.53 -17.35
CA ARG A 168 7.11 -2.79 -18.33
C ARG A 168 7.53 -4.26 -18.34
N GLU A 169 7.65 -4.90 -17.18
CA GLU A 169 7.97 -6.35 -17.10
C GLU A 169 6.87 -7.22 -17.72
N GLY A 170 5.59 -6.86 -17.50
CA GLY A 170 4.45 -7.48 -18.17
C GLY A 170 4.48 -7.30 -19.69
N GLN A 171 4.84 -6.12 -20.17
CA GLN A 171 4.98 -5.85 -21.61
C GLN A 171 6.11 -6.65 -22.26
N VAL A 172 7.25 -6.79 -21.56
CA VAL A 172 8.41 -7.57 -22.05
C VAL A 172 8.09 -9.05 -22.13
N THR A 173 7.45 -9.59 -21.09
CA THR A 173 7.10 -11.02 -21.02
C THR A 173 5.84 -11.37 -21.81
N GLY A 174 4.96 -10.39 -22.01
CA GLY A 174 3.65 -10.61 -22.60
C GLY A 174 2.64 -11.27 -21.67
N LEU A 175 2.87 -11.28 -20.36
CA LEU A 175 2.05 -12.01 -19.39
C LEU A 175 1.60 -11.12 -18.21
N TYR A 176 0.30 -11.16 -17.89
CA TYR A 176 -0.25 -10.50 -16.70
C TYR A 176 0.26 -11.15 -15.42
N PHE A 177 0.42 -12.47 -15.42
CA PHE A 177 0.95 -13.20 -14.27
C PHE A 177 2.36 -12.73 -13.89
N MET A 178 3.25 -12.53 -14.88
CA MET A 178 4.61 -12.03 -14.62
C MET A 178 4.61 -10.59 -14.08
N ALA A 179 3.73 -9.73 -14.61
CA ALA A 179 3.54 -8.38 -14.09
C ALA A 179 3.09 -8.41 -12.61
N ARG A 180 2.16 -9.30 -12.28
CA ARG A 180 1.70 -9.52 -10.89
C ARG A 180 2.84 -10.00 -9.99
N VAL A 181 3.59 -11.03 -10.39
CA VAL A 181 4.72 -11.56 -9.63
C VAL A 181 5.77 -10.48 -9.36
N CYS A 182 6.03 -9.60 -10.34
CA CYS A 182 6.88 -8.43 -10.15
C CYS A 182 6.34 -7.56 -9.01
N VAL A 183 5.07 -7.17 -9.03
CA VAL A 183 4.51 -6.30 -7.99
C VAL A 183 4.60 -6.96 -6.62
N GLU A 184 4.17 -8.22 -6.49
CA GLU A 184 4.22 -8.95 -5.22
C GLU A 184 5.66 -9.04 -4.68
N ARG A 185 6.65 -9.23 -5.56
CA ARG A 185 8.08 -9.23 -5.20
C ARG A 185 8.57 -7.86 -4.73
N GLU A 186 8.24 -6.80 -5.45
CA GLU A 186 8.64 -5.43 -5.07
C GLU A 186 7.96 -5.00 -3.78
N GLU A 187 6.67 -5.27 -3.61
CA GLU A 187 5.96 -5.01 -2.35
C GLU A 187 6.55 -5.84 -1.20
N ALA A 188 6.91 -7.11 -1.46
CA ALA A 188 7.59 -7.93 -0.46
C ALA A 188 9.02 -7.45 -0.16
N SER A 189 9.72 -6.79 -1.09
CA SER A 189 11.04 -6.23 -0.81
C SER A 189 10.95 -5.01 0.09
N LEU A 190 9.92 -4.18 -0.07
CA LEU A 190 9.55 -3.16 0.90
C LEU A 190 9.27 -3.78 2.26
N THR A 191 8.82 -5.05 2.27
CA THR A 191 8.64 -5.76 3.53
C THR A 191 9.92 -6.30 4.19
N LYS A 192 11.01 -6.41 3.44
CA LYS A 192 12.22 -7.15 3.85
C LYS A 192 13.51 -6.32 3.84
N GLY A 193 13.52 -5.13 3.22
CA GLY A 193 14.58 -4.13 3.44
C GLY A 193 14.31 -3.48 4.80
N VAL A 194 15.18 -3.57 5.79
CA VAL A 194 16.63 -3.41 5.79
C VAL A 194 17.26 -4.44 6.76
N PRO A 195 18.53 -4.88 6.57
CA PRO A 195 19.26 -5.69 7.56
C PRO A 195 19.21 -5.14 8.99
#